data_AF-A0A7J7Z4H4-F1
#
_entry.id   AF-A0A7J7Z4H4-F1
#
_cell.length_a   1.000
_cell.length_b   1.000
_cell.length_c   1.000
_cell.angle_alpha   90.00
_cell.angle_beta   90.00
_cell.angle_gamma   90.00
#
_symmetry.space_group_name_H-M   'P 1'
#
loop_
_entity.id
_entity.type
_entity.pdbx_description
1 polymer ?
#
loop_
_entity_poly.entity_id
_entity_poly.type
_entity_poly.pdbx_seq_one_letter_code
_entity_poly.pdbx_strand_id
1 'polypeptide(L)'
;MTNGGSINSSTHLLDLLDEPIPGVGTYDDFHTIDWVQEKCKDRERHRRINSKKKESAWEMTKSLYDAWSGWLVVTLTGLASGALAGLIDIAADWMTDLKEGICFNALWYNHEQCCWGSIETTFEERDKCPQWKTWAELIIGQAEGPGSYIMNYIMYIFWALSFAFLAVSLIKVFAPYACGSGIPEIKTILSGFIIRGYLGKWTLMIKTITLVLAVAQD
;
A
#
# COMPACT_ATOMS: atom_id res chain seq x y z
N MET A 1 -56.85 28.83 5.39
CA MET A 1 -55.60 28.70 4.60
C MET A 1 -54.44 28.89 5.55
N THR A 2 -53.91 27.81 6.12
CA THR A 2 -52.78 27.85 7.06
C THR A 2 -51.60 27.15 6.39
N ASN A 3 -50.63 27.97 5.99
CA ASN A 3 -49.33 27.58 5.47
C ASN A 3 -48.34 27.58 6.64
N GLY A 4 -47.35 26.68 6.63
CA GLY A 4 -46.20 26.78 7.51
C GLY A 4 -45.65 25.41 7.89
N GLY A 5 -44.78 24.86 7.05
CA GLY A 5 -44.09 23.60 7.30
C GLY A 5 -43.17 23.64 8.52
N SER A 6 -43.02 22.49 9.18
CA SER A 6 -41.93 22.22 10.11
C SER A 6 -41.22 20.95 9.67
N ILE A 7 -39.90 21.06 9.69
CA ILE A 7 -38.90 20.34 8.90
C ILE A 7 -38.52 19.05 9.63
N ASN A 8 -38.36 17.96 8.87
CA ASN A 8 -37.77 16.66 9.27
C ASN A 8 -36.27 16.80 9.64
N SER A 9 -35.92 17.66 10.60
CA SER A 9 -34.52 17.91 11.03
C SER A 9 -34.10 17.10 12.25
N SER A 10 -35.04 16.57 13.03
CA SER A 10 -34.73 15.91 14.30
C SER A 10 -34.25 14.47 14.16
N THR A 11 -34.62 13.75 13.10
CA THR A 11 -34.17 12.36 12.87
C THR A 11 -32.73 12.27 12.35
N HIS A 12 -32.28 13.22 11.53
CA HIS A 12 -30.91 13.22 11.00
C HIS A 12 -29.86 13.73 12.01
N LEU A 13 -30.29 14.45 13.04
CA LEU A 13 -29.39 14.97 14.07
C LEU A 13 -29.05 13.89 15.10
N LEU A 14 -29.99 12.98 15.39
CA LEU A 14 -29.74 11.84 16.28
C LEU A 14 -28.83 10.79 15.62
N ASP A 15 -28.89 10.63 14.30
CA ASP A 15 -28.00 9.75 13.53
C ASP A 15 -26.54 10.27 13.49
N LEU A 16 -26.34 11.60 13.61
CA LEU A 16 -25.02 12.24 13.73
C LEU A 16 -24.44 12.14 15.16
N LEU A 17 -25.28 11.84 16.16
CA LEU A 17 -24.86 11.70 17.56
C LEU A 17 -24.65 10.23 17.97
N ASP A 18 -25.12 9.28 17.15
CA ASP A 18 -24.83 7.85 17.29
C ASP A 18 -23.57 7.43 16.51
N GLU A 19 -22.86 8.41 15.92
CA GLU A 19 -21.51 8.19 15.44
C GLU A 19 -20.62 7.92 16.68
N PRO A 20 -20.12 6.69 16.87
CA PRO A 20 -19.37 6.36 18.07
C PRO A 20 -18.15 7.26 18.10
N ILE A 21 -18.00 8.00 19.21
CA ILE A 21 -16.85 8.89 19.46
C ILE A 21 -15.58 8.12 19.06
N PRO A 22 -14.81 8.57 18.05
CA PRO A 22 -13.62 7.87 17.63
C PRO A 22 -12.61 7.93 18.78
N GLY A 23 -12.48 6.83 19.53
CA GLY A 23 -11.53 6.73 20.65
C GLY A 23 -11.99 5.94 21.89
N VAL A 24 -13.29 5.74 22.12
CA VAL A 24 -13.78 5.17 23.40
C VAL A 24 -13.75 3.63 23.45
N GLY A 25 -13.65 2.96 22.30
CA GLY A 25 -13.40 1.51 22.20
C GLY A 25 -11.94 1.13 21.92
N THR A 26 -11.06 2.10 21.74
CA THR A 26 -9.70 1.87 21.23
C THR A 26 -8.76 1.24 22.26
N TYR A 27 -9.09 1.30 23.55
CA TYR A 27 -8.24 0.77 24.63
C TYR A 27 -8.39 -0.73 24.91
N ASP A 28 -9.47 -1.38 24.43
CA ASP A 28 -9.68 -2.84 24.61
C ASP A 28 -8.97 -3.69 23.53
N ASP A 29 -8.38 -3.03 22.53
CA ASP A 29 -7.64 -3.67 21.43
C ASP A 29 -6.14 -3.87 21.72
N PHE A 30 -5.67 -3.48 22.90
CA PHE A 30 -4.26 -3.63 23.28
C PHE A 30 -4.03 -4.88 24.12
N HIS A 31 -3.12 -5.74 23.66
CA HIS A 31 -2.50 -6.78 24.48
C HIS A 31 -1.03 -6.44 24.73
N THR A 32 -0.55 -6.66 25.95
CA THR A 32 0.85 -6.41 26.28
C THR A 32 1.71 -7.66 26.03
N ILE A 33 2.84 -7.49 25.36
CA ILE A 33 3.85 -8.54 25.19
C ILE A 33 4.78 -8.51 26.39
N ASP A 34 4.85 -9.62 27.13
CA ASP A 34 5.87 -9.83 28.15
C ASP A 34 7.14 -10.44 27.52
N TRP A 35 8.02 -9.55 27.04
CA TRP A 35 9.32 -9.92 26.48
C TRP A 35 10.22 -10.63 27.48
N VAL A 36 10.07 -10.37 28.78
CA VAL A 36 10.89 -10.99 29.82
C VAL A 36 10.50 -12.45 29.95
N GLN A 37 9.21 -12.73 30.09
CA GLN A 37 8.72 -14.10 30.15
C GLN A 37 9.04 -14.89 28.89
N GLU A 38 8.92 -14.29 27.70
CA GLU A 38 9.24 -14.94 26.43
C GLU A 38 10.74 -15.27 26.30
N LYS A 39 11.63 -14.33 26.65
CA LYS A 39 13.08 -14.59 26.69
C LYS A 39 13.48 -15.66 27.69
N CYS A 40 12.82 -15.73 28.85
CA CYS A 40 13.04 -16.80 29.83
C CYS A 40 12.63 -18.17 29.28
N LYS A 41 11.43 -18.26 28.69
CA LYS A 41 10.92 -19.50 28.05
C LYS A 41 11.85 -19.98 26.92
N ASP A 42 12.38 -19.06 26.12
CA ASP A 42 13.29 -19.39 25.02
C ASP A 42 14.64 -19.92 25.50
N ARG A 43 15.25 -19.31 26.54
CA ARG A 43 16.47 -19.82 27.18
C ARG A 43 16.30 -21.25 27.70
N GLU A 44 15.16 -21.55 28.32
CA GLU A 44 14.87 -22.90 28.79
C GLU A 44 14.76 -23.91 27.66
N ARG A 45 14.10 -23.54 26.55
CA ARG A 45 14.02 -24.36 25.33
C ARG A 45 15.41 -24.65 24.79
N HIS A 46 16.26 -23.64 24.63
CA HIS A 46 17.63 -23.83 24.15
C HIS A 46 18.47 -24.72 25.06
N ARG A 47 18.32 -24.61 26.39
CA ARG A 47 19.00 -25.50 27.34
C ARG A 47 18.60 -26.96 27.13
N ARG A 48 17.30 -27.24 26.93
CA ARG A 48 16.78 -28.60 26.68
C ARG A 48 17.28 -29.19 25.36
N ILE A 49 17.37 -28.39 24.31
CA ILE A 49 17.88 -28.84 23.00
C ILE A 49 19.38 -29.15 23.10
N ASN A 50 20.15 -28.27 23.74
CA ASN A 50 21.60 -28.45 23.86
C ASN A 50 22.00 -29.62 24.76
N SER A 51 21.21 -29.93 25.81
CA SER A 51 21.46 -31.09 26.67
C SER A 51 21.22 -32.42 25.94
N LYS A 52 20.21 -32.49 25.06
CA LYS A 52 19.85 -33.71 24.29
C LYS A 52 20.67 -33.91 23.02
N LYS A 53 21.39 -32.88 22.57
CA LYS A 53 22.23 -32.90 21.35
C LYS A 53 23.27 -34.03 21.31
N LYS A 54 23.75 -34.49 22.47
CA LYS A 54 24.76 -35.57 22.58
C LYS A 54 24.16 -36.98 22.56
N GLU A 55 22.84 -37.12 22.63
CA GLU A 55 22.18 -38.42 22.74
C GLU A 55 21.88 -39.05 21.38
N SER A 56 21.73 -38.25 20.32
CA SER A 56 21.38 -38.75 18.98
C SER A 56 21.79 -37.81 17.84
N ALA A 57 22.17 -38.40 16.70
CA ALA A 57 22.44 -37.68 15.45
C ALA A 57 21.19 -36.91 14.95
N TRP A 58 19.98 -37.40 15.23
CA TRP A 58 18.73 -36.70 14.90
C TRP A 58 18.56 -35.39 15.69
N GLU A 59 18.89 -35.41 16.99
CA GLU A 59 18.86 -34.22 17.84
C GLU A 59 19.95 -33.20 17.46
N MET A 60 21.08 -33.68 16.94
CA MET A 60 22.11 -32.81 16.35
C MET A 60 21.61 -32.09 15.09
N THR A 61 20.96 -32.79 14.15
CA THR A 61 20.39 -32.18 12.94
C THR A 61 19.29 -31.17 13.30
N LYS A 62 18.44 -31.47 14.28
CA LYS A 62 17.42 -30.55 14.79
C LYS A 62 18.01 -29.28 15.39
N SER A 63 19.10 -29.40 16.15
CA SER A 63 19.84 -28.24 16.69
C SER A 63 20.46 -27.39 15.59
N LEU A 64 20.94 -28.00 14.50
CA LEU A 64 21.51 -27.27 13.37
C LEU A 64 20.43 -26.53 12.56
N TYR A 65 19.27 -27.16 12.37
CA TYR A 65 18.09 -26.53 11.75
C TYR A 65 17.58 -25.33 12.55
N ASP A 66 17.45 -25.47 13.88
CA ASP A 66 17.01 -24.37 14.76
C ASP A 66 17.99 -23.19 14.70
N ALA A 67 19.31 -23.48 14.66
CA ALA A 67 20.35 -22.47 14.54
C ALA A 67 20.36 -21.72 13.20
N TRP A 68 20.09 -22.41 12.08
CA TRP A 68 19.94 -21.74 10.78
C TRP A 68 18.62 -20.96 10.73
N SER A 69 17.52 -21.54 11.23
CA SER A 69 16.16 -21.06 10.98
C SER A 69 15.98 -19.55 11.09
N GLY A 70 16.56 -18.90 12.11
CA GLY A 70 16.53 -17.43 12.26
C GLY A 70 17.12 -16.67 11.07
N TRP A 71 18.28 -17.08 10.56
CA TRP A 71 18.92 -16.47 9.39
C TRP A 71 18.10 -16.66 8.11
N LEU A 72 17.48 -17.84 7.96
CA LEU A 72 16.59 -18.12 6.83
C LEU A 72 15.37 -17.19 6.89
N VAL A 73 14.73 -17.05 8.05
CA VAL A 73 13.55 -16.16 8.21
C VAL A 73 13.91 -14.71 7.88
N VAL A 74 15.05 -14.19 8.37
CA VAL A 74 15.50 -12.83 8.06
C VAL A 74 15.73 -12.63 6.57
N THR A 75 16.38 -13.60 5.92
CA THR A 75 16.68 -13.54 4.48
C THR A 75 15.40 -13.57 3.64
N LEU A 76 14.46 -14.48 3.95
CA LEU A 76 13.18 -14.55 3.25
C LEU A 76 12.34 -13.29 3.44
N THR A 77 12.33 -12.72 4.66
CA THR A 77 11.61 -11.48 4.93
C THR A 77 12.19 -10.32 4.12
N GLY A 78 13.53 -10.21 4.06
CA GLY A 78 14.21 -9.20 3.25
C GLY A 78 13.92 -9.34 1.75
N LEU A 79 13.97 -10.57 1.23
CA LEU A 79 13.64 -10.85 -0.17
C LEU A 79 12.18 -10.52 -0.49
N ALA A 80 11.25 -10.90 0.39
CA ALA A 80 9.83 -10.59 0.24
C ALA A 80 9.58 -9.07 0.28
N SER A 81 10.19 -8.35 1.22
CA SER A 81 10.06 -6.88 1.28
C SER A 81 10.66 -6.19 0.06
N GLY A 82 11.81 -6.68 -0.45
CA GLY A 82 12.44 -6.15 -1.65
C GLY A 82 11.61 -6.38 -2.91
N ALA A 83 11.02 -7.57 -3.05
CA ALA A 83 10.12 -7.89 -4.16
C ALA A 83 8.85 -7.01 -4.14
N LEU A 84 8.27 -6.79 -2.95
CA LEU A 84 7.13 -5.90 -2.79
C LEU A 84 7.49 -4.43 -3.10
N ALA A 85 8.67 -3.97 -2.68
CA ALA A 85 9.13 -2.62 -2.99
C ALA A 85 9.30 -2.42 -4.50
N GLY A 86 9.95 -3.37 -5.19
CA GLY A 86 10.09 -3.31 -6.66
C GLY A 86 8.75 -3.38 -7.40
N LEU A 87 7.78 -4.16 -6.88
CA LEU A 87 6.42 -4.17 -7.45
C LEU A 87 5.73 -2.82 -7.29
N ILE A 88 5.86 -2.18 -6.13
CA ILE A 88 5.29 -0.85 -5.86
C ILE A 88 5.88 0.18 -6.81
N ASP A 89 7.20 0.17 -6.99
CA ASP A 89 7.94 1.10 -7.85
C ASP A 89 7.42 1.05 -9.29
N ILE A 90 7.44 -0.15 -9.91
CA ILE A 90 6.96 -0.37 -11.28
C ILE A 90 5.48 0.01 -11.44
N ALA A 91 4.64 -0.35 -10.45
CA ALA A 91 3.23 -0.05 -10.52
C ALA A 91 2.94 1.46 -10.33
N ALA A 92 3.73 2.16 -9.53
CA ALA A 92 3.58 3.58 -9.27
C ALA A 92 3.97 4.41 -10.50
N ASP A 93 5.09 4.07 -11.14
CA ASP A 93 5.51 4.70 -12.39
C ASP A 93 4.44 4.53 -13.47
N TRP A 94 3.97 3.29 -13.68
CA TRP A 94 2.94 3.01 -14.67
C TRP A 94 1.62 3.74 -14.39
N MET A 95 1.15 3.76 -13.14
CA MET A 95 -0.09 4.48 -12.79
C MET A 95 0.06 6.00 -12.87
N THR A 96 1.27 6.52 -12.64
CA THR A 96 1.56 7.96 -12.80
C THR A 96 1.50 8.35 -14.28
N ASP A 97 2.15 7.58 -15.15
CA ASP A 97 2.17 7.82 -16.60
C ASP A 97 0.77 7.74 -17.22
N LEU A 98 -0.12 6.92 -16.66
CA LEU A 98 -1.51 6.79 -17.10
C LEU A 98 -2.28 8.14 -17.03
N LYS A 99 -1.88 9.08 -16.15
CA LYS A 99 -2.49 10.43 -16.10
C LYS A 99 -2.21 11.23 -17.37
N GLU A 100 -1.07 11.00 -18.01
CA GLU A 100 -0.59 11.77 -19.15
C GLU A 100 -0.98 11.13 -20.48
N GLY A 101 -0.98 9.81 -20.54
CA GLY A 101 -1.33 9.08 -21.77
C GLY A 101 -1.19 7.58 -21.63
N ILE A 102 -1.20 6.91 -22.77
CA ILE A 102 -1.03 5.45 -22.85
C ILE A 102 -0.15 5.06 -24.05
N CYS A 103 0.51 3.93 -23.91
CA CYS A 103 1.20 3.29 -25.03
C CYS A 103 0.19 2.50 -25.88
N PHE A 104 0.04 2.85 -27.16
CA PHE A 104 -1.00 2.28 -28.02
C PHE A 104 -0.84 0.77 -28.26
N ASN A 105 0.39 0.28 -28.39
CA ASN A 105 0.65 -1.14 -28.65
C ASN A 105 0.53 -2.04 -27.41
N ALA A 106 0.78 -1.49 -26.22
CA ALA A 106 0.80 -2.25 -24.98
C ALA A 106 0.52 -1.33 -23.78
N LEU A 107 -0.72 -1.40 -23.29
CA LEU A 107 -1.22 -0.53 -22.20
C LEU A 107 -0.48 -0.68 -20.86
N TRP A 108 0.25 -1.78 -20.67
CA TRP A 108 0.96 -2.10 -19.41
C TRP A 108 2.35 -1.46 -19.32
N TYR A 109 2.92 -0.97 -20.44
CA TYR A 109 4.24 -0.36 -20.41
C TYR A 109 4.17 1.06 -19.87
N ASN A 110 5.14 1.41 -19.02
CA ASN A 110 5.38 2.79 -18.63
C ASN A 110 5.91 3.59 -19.85
N HIS A 111 5.92 4.90 -19.74
CA HIS A 111 6.35 5.80 -20.81
C HIS A 111 7.78 5.48 -21.26
N GLU A 112 8.71 5.31 -20.32
CA GLU A 112 10.11 4.99 -20.64
C GLU A 112 10.29 3.68 -21.42
N GLN A 113 9.57 2.62 -21.03
CA GLN A 113 9.61 1.31 -21.70
C GLN A 113 8.95 1.38 -23.09
N CYS A 114 7.86 2.14 -23.22
CA CYS A 114 7.20 2.37 -24.51
C CYS A 114 8.15 3.08 -25.51
N CYS A 115 9.01 3.98 -25.00
CA CYS A 115 9.95 4.77 -25.78
C CYS A 115 11.34 4.13 -25.93
N TRP A 116 11.61 3.00 -25.26
CA TRP A 116 12.95 2.39 -25.23
C TRP A 116 13.50 2.02 -26.62
N GLY A 117 12.62 1.68 -27.57
CA GLY A 117 12.98 1.25 -28.92
C GLY A 117 13.00 2.35 -30.00
N SER A 118 12.79 3.63 -29.65
CA SER A 118 12.77 4.71 -30.63
C SER A 118 14.15 4.99 -31.22
N ILE A 119 14.21 5.18 -32.53
CA ILE A 119 15.45 5.49 -33.29
C ILE A 119 15.97 6.90 -33.00
N GLU A 120 15.12 7.79 -32.49
CA GLU A 120 15.50 9.15 -32.09
C GLU A 120 16.34 9.11 -30.81
N THR A 121 17.61 9.50 -30.92
CA THR A 121 18.62 9.40 -29.84
C THR A 121 18.83 10.72 -29.10
N THR A 122 18.12 11.79 -29.49
CA THR A 122 18.21 13.12 -28.88
C THR A 122 17.36 13.17 -27.60
N PHE A 123 17.90 13.72 -26.51
CA PHE A 123 17.21 13.80 -25.21
C PHE A 123 15.85 14.54 -25.28
N GLU A 124 15.72 15.53 -26.17
CA GLU A 124 14.47 16.30 -26.37
C GLU A 124 13.41 15.56 -27.20
N GLU A 125 13.79 14.52 -27.96
CA GLU A 125 12.91 13.76 -28.85
C GLU A 125 12.49 12.41 -28.25
N ARG A 126 13.19 11.95 -27.20
CA ARG A 126 12.86 10.71 -26.48
C ARG A 126 11.46 10.73 -25.86
N ASP A 127 11.01 11.91 -25.42
CA ASP A 127 9.67 12.11 -24.85
C ASP A 127 8.57 12.21 -25.92
N LYS A 128 8.94 12.36 -27.20
CA LYS A 128 8.01 12.45 -28.34
C LYS A 128 8.02 11.17 -29.17
N CYS A 129 7.92 10.02 -28.50
CA CYS A 129 7.80 8.75 -29.20
C CYS A 129 6.45 8.64 -29.92
N PRO A 130 6.40 8.18 -31.19
CA PRO A 130 5.15 8.05 -31.93
C PRO A 130 4.17 7.01 -31.35
N GLN A 131 4.67 6.11 -30.50
CA GLN A 131 3.86 5.03 -29.89
C GLN A 131 3.14 5.49 -28.61
N TRP A 132 3.65 6.53 -27.96
CA TRP A 132 2.98 7.15 -26.82
C TRP A 132 1.91 8.11 -27.33
N LYS A 133 0.71 8.01 -26.77
CA LYS A 133 -0.42 8.85 -27.14
C LYS A 133 -0.97 9.53 -25.90
N THR A 134 -0.95 10.86 -25.92
CA THR A 134 -1.61 11.67 -24.88
C THR A 134 -3.12 11.53 -24.99
N TRP A 135 -3.83 11.79 -23.90
CA TRP A 135 -5.29 11.70 -23.87
C TRP A 135 -5.95 12.63 -24.89
N ALA A 136 -5.41 13.83 -25.08
CA ALA A 136 -5.93 14.76 -26.09
C ALA A 136 -5.77 14.23 -27.52
N GLU A 137 -4.63 13.61 -27.85
CA GLU A 137 -4.42 13.04 -29.17
C GLU A 137 -5.38 11.87 -29.43
N LEU A 138 -5.67 11.07 -28.40
CA LEU A 138 -6.60 9.94 -28.49
C LEU A 138 -8.07 10.39 -28.66
N ILE A 139 -8.49 11.44 -27.96
CA ILE A 139 -9.88 11.89 -27.90
C ILE A 139 -10.21 12.87 -29.04
N ILE A 140 -9.32 13.82 -29.33
CA ILE A 140 -9.54 14.89 -30.32
C ILE A 140 -8.91 14.55 -31.68
N GLY A 141 -7.91 13.65 -31.72
CA GLY A 141 -7.18 13.36 -32.96
C GLY A 141 -6.25 14.51 -33.41
N GLN A 142 -5.95 15.45 -32.50
CA GLN A 142 -5.04 16.58 -32.73
C GLN A 142 -4.03 16.63 -31.59
N ALA A 143 -2.74 16.47 -31.89
CA ALA A 143 -1.67 16.54 -30.91
C ALA A 143 -1.39 18.00 -30.47
N GLU A 144 -1.51 18.96 -31.41
CA GLU A 144 -1.13 20.35 -31.21
C GLU A 144 -2.34 21.29 -31.23
N GLY A 145 -2.39 22.21 -30.27
CA GLY A 145 -3.40 23.28 -30.23
C GLY A 145 -3.91 23.57 -28.82
N PRO A 146 -4.56 24.73 -28.60
CA PRO A 146 -5.04 25.15 -27.28
C PRO A 146 -6.05 24.16 -26.68
N GLY A 147 -6.86 23.50 -27.50
CA GLY A 147 -7.80 22.47 -27.06
C GLY A 147 -7.12 21.20 -26.52
N SER A 148 -5.95 20.83 -27.07
CA SER A 148 -5.19 19.65 -26.63
C SER A 148 -4.66 19.84 -25.21
N TYR A 149 -4.09 21.02 -24.91
CA TYR A 149 -3.63 21.36 -23.55
C TYR A 149 -4.75 21.30 -22.51
N ILE A 150 -5.92 21.87 -22.83
CA ILE A 150 -7.07 21.88 -21.93
C ILE A 150 -7.55 20.46 -21.66
N MET A 151 -7.65 19.61 -22.69
CA MET A 151 -8.10 18.22 -22.49
C MET A 151 -7.11 17.38 -21.71
N ASN A 152 -5.80 17.47 -22.00
CA ASN A 152 -4.79 16.76 -21.22
C ASN A 152 -4.86 17.16 -19.74
N TYR A 153 -5.05 18.46 -19.45
CA TYR A 153 -5.19 18.94 -18.08
C TYR A 153 -6.45 18.40 -17.38
N ILE A 154 -7.60 18.37 -18.07
CA ILE A 154 -8.85 17.82 -17.53
C ILE A 154 -8.70 16.31 -17.25
N MET A 155 -8.09 15.57 -18.17
CA MET A 155 -7.88 14.12 -18.02
C MET A 155 -6.89 13.81 -16.90
N TYR A 156 -5.84 14.61 -16.75
CA TYR A 156 -4.91 14.50 -15.64
C TYR A 156 -5.64 14.64 -14.29
N ILE A 157 -6.46 15.71 -14.14
CA ILE A 157 -7.26 15.93 -12.93
C ILE A 157 -8.25 14.78 -12.69
N PHE A 158 -8.92 14.31 -13.75
CA PHE A 158 -9.88 13.21 -13.64
C PHE A 158 -9.24 11.92 -13.09
N TRP A 159 -8.07 11.54 -13.61
CA TRP A 159 -7.35 10.37 -13.14
C TRP A 159 -6.82 10.56 -11.71
N ALA A 160 -6.21 11.71 -11.41
CA ALA A 160 -5.72 12.02 -10.07
C ALA A 160 -6.85 11.93 -9.01
N LEU A 161 -8.01 12.53 -9.28
CA LEU A 161 -9.17 12.45 -8.37
C LEU A 161 -9.72 11.02 -8.26
N SER A 162 -9.72 10.26 -9.35
CA SER A 162 -10.17 8.87 -9.35
C SER A 162 -9.26 7.98 -8.48
N PHE A 163 -7.93 8.14 -8.58
CA PHE A 163 -6.98 7.42 -7.75
C PHE A 163 -7.10 7.80 -6.27
N ALA A 164 -7.23 9.09 -5.97
CA ALA A 164 -7.48 9.57 -4.61
C ALA A 164 -8.75 8.95 -4.00
N PHE A 165 -9.85 8.98 -4.76
CA PHE A 165 -11.13 8.43 -4.34
C PHE A 165 -11.06 6.92 -4.09
N LEU A 166 -10.42 6.17 -4.99
CA LEU A 166 -10.23 4.74 -4.85
C LEU A 166 -9.36 4.40 -3.63
N ALA A 167 -8.27 5.14 -3.41
CA ALA A 167 -7.39 4.93 -2.25
C ALA A 167 -8.16 5.13 -0.94
N VAL A 168 -8.91 6.22 -0.80
CA VAL A 168 -9.70 6.49 0.41
C VAL A 168 -10.81 5.46 0.60
N SER A 169 -11.49 5.06 -0.47
CA SER A 169 -12.57 4.06 -0.41
C SER A 169 -12.06 2.70 0.05
N LEU A 170 -10.90 2.24 -0.47
CA LEU A 170 -10.28 0.98 -0.09
C LEU A 170 -9.90 0.96 1.40
N ILE A 171 -9.29 2.04 1.90
CA ILE A 171 -8.90 2.14 3.31
C ILE A 171 -10.13 2.11 4.22
N LYS A 172 -11.16 2.91 3.90
CA LYS A 172 -12.38 2.99 4.72
C LYS A 172 -13.17 1.68 4.77
N VAL A 173 -13.22 0.93 3.67
CA VAL A 173 -14.02 -0.30 3.58
C VAL A 173 -13.31 -1.51 4.18
N PHE A 174 -12.01 -1.67 3.91
CA PHE A 174 -11.32 -2.93 4.24
C PHE A 174 -10.43 -2.88 5.48
N ALA A 175 -9.74 -1.77 5.71
CA ALA A 175 -8.73 -1.68 6.78
C ALA A 175 -8.49 -0.22 7.21
N PRO A 176 -9.31 0.36 8.09
CA PRO A 176 -9.10 1.74 8.56
C PRO A 176 -7.77 1.90 9.29
N TYR A 177 -7.22 0.83 9.87
CA TYR A 177 -5.89 0.80 10.51
C TYR A 177 -4.72 0.91 9.52
N ALA A 178 -4.96 0.85 8.21
CA ALA A 178 -3.92 1.03 7.19
C ALA A 178 -3.56 2.50 6.94
N CYS A 179 -4.30 3.45 7.54
CA CYS A 179 -4.06 4.89 7.38
C CYS A 179 -2.65 5.29 7.84
N GLY A 180 -2.00 6.16 7.06
CA GLY A 180 -0.73 6.77 7.44
C GLY A 180 0.49 5.85 7.35
N SER A 181 1.60 6.34 7.89
CA SER A 181 2.92 5.74 7.68
C SER A 181 3.08 4.35 8.31
N GLY A 182 2.50 4.10 9.49
CA GLY A 182 2.64 2.83 10.19
C GLY A 182 3.88 2.72 11.10
N ILE A 183 4.82 3.68 11.00
CA ILE A 183 6.02 3.75 11.85
C ILE A 183 5.66 3.90 13.35
N PRO A 184 4.76 4.81 13.77
CA PRO A 184 4.44 4.95 15.19
C PRO A 184 3.78 3.68 15.75
N GLU A 185 2.95 2.99 14.98
CA GLU A 185 2.28 1.75 15.36
C GLU A 185 3.30 0.61 15.54
N ILE A 186 4.25 0.46 14.60
CA ILE A 186 5.34 -0.53 14.71
C ILE A 186 6.21 -0.26 15.94
N LYS A 187 6.53 1.01 16.21
CA LYS A 187 7.28 1.40 17.42
C LYS A 187 6.52 1.03 18.70
N THR A 188 5.19 1.15 18.69
CA THR A 188 4.33 0.80 19.81
C THR A 188 4.33 -0.72 20.06
N ILE A 189 4.30 -1.53 18.98
CA ILE A 189 4.44 -2.99 19.05
C ILE A 189 5.80 -3.41 19.59
N LEU A 190 6.89 -2.81 19.11
CA LEU A 190 8.24 -3.07 19.62
C LEU A 190 8.40 -2.70 21.10
N SER A 191 7.62 -1.72 21.57
CA SER A 191 7.59 -1.31 22.98
C SER A 191 6.81 -2.28 23.88
N GLY A 192 6.10 -3.26 23.30
CA GLY A 192 5.37 -4.30 24.03
C GLY A 192 3.85 -4.16 24.01
N PHE A 193 3.26 -3.38 23.09
CA PHE A 193 1.80 -3.24 22.97
C PHE A 193 1.32 -3.67 21.57
N ILE A 194 0.51 -4.73 21.49
CA ILE A 194 -0.06 -5.23 20.24
C ILE A 194 -1.41 -4.56 19.97
N ILE A 195 -1.58 -4.01 18.77
CA ILE A 195 -2.87 -3.54 18.23
C ILE A 195 -3.50 -4.67 17.41
N ARG A 196 -4.75 -5.04 17.70
CA ARG A 196 -5.46 -6.07 16.91
C ARG A 196 -5.65 -5.65 15.46
N GLY A 197 -5.40 -6.57 14.53
CA GLY A 197 -5.61 -6.35 13.09
C GLY A 197 -4.49 -5.59 12.36
N TYR A 198 -3.53 -4.96 13.06
CA TYR A 198 -2.45 -4.20 12.40
C TYR A 198 -1.51 -5.09 11.56
N LEU A 199 -1.10 -6.25 12.11
CA LEU A 199 -0.27 -7.26 11.42
C LEU A 199 -1.09 -8.18 10.48
N GLY A 200 -2.29 -7.77 10.09
CA GLY A 200 -3.16 -8.55 9.23
C GLY A 200 -2.70 -8.57 7.77
N LYS A 201 -2.88 -9.70 7.08
CA LYS A 201 -2.64 -9.82 5.63
C LYS A 201 -3.45 -8.82 4.81
N TRP A 202 -4.67 -8.50 5.24
CA TRP A 202 -5.53 -7.52 4.60
C TRP A 202 -4.97 -6.11 4.70
N THR A 203 -4.47 -5.72 5.87
CA THR A 203 -3.81 -4.44 6.09
C THR A 203 -2.59 -4.29 5.19
N LEU A 204 -1.78 -5.34 5.05
CA LEU A 204 -0.62 -5.33 4.14
C LEU A 204 -1.06 -5.14 2.67
N MET A 205 -2.01 -5.94 2.19
CA MET A 205 -2.47 -5.83 0.79
C MET A 205 -3.08 -4.45 0.48
N ILE A 206 -3.94 -3.95 1.36
CA ILE A 206 -4.56 -2.63 1.18
C ILE A 206 -3.50 -1.53 1.20
N LYS A 207 -2.58 -1.56 2.17
CA LYS A 207 -1.51 -0.57 2.28
C LYS A 207 -0.62 -0.53 1.04
N THR A 208 -0.28 -1.69 0.48
CA THR A 208 0.46 -1.77 -0.78
C THR A 208 -0.31 -1.10 -1.92
N ILE A 209 -1.57 -1.46 -2.14
CA ILE A 209 -2.38 -0.90 -3.24
C ILE A 209 -2.59 0.61 -3.07
N THR A 210 -2.92 1.05 -1.85
CA THR A 210 -3.21 2.46 -1.57
C THR A 210 -1.96 3.32 -1.64
N LEU A 211 -0.79 2.76 -1.34
CA LEU A 211 0.47 3.48 -1.49
C LEU A 211 0.80 3.73 -2.97
N VAL A 212 0.59 2.74 -3.84
CA VAL A 212 0.76 2.94 -5.30
C VAL A 212 -0.22 3.99 -5.83
N LEU A 213 -1.52 3.90 -5.45
CA LEU A 213 -2.52 4.90 -5.83
C LEU A 213 -2.20 6.30 -5.27
N ALA A 214 -1.63 6.36 -4.06
CA ALA A 214 -1.27 7.62 -3.41
C ALA A 214 -0.07 8.31 -4.07
N VAL A 215 0.88 7.55 -4.61
CA VAL A 215 1.97 8.11 -5.43
C VAL A 215 1.43 8.53 -6.80
N ALA A 216 0.55 7.72 -7.40
CA ALA A 216 0.01 8.02 -8.73
C ALA A 216 -0.88 9.26 -8.80
N GLN A 217 -1.52 9.68 -7.70
CA GLN A 217 -2.31 10.92 -7.67
C GLN A 217 -1.45 12.19 -7.58
N ASP A 218 -0.24 12.10 -7.03
CA ASP A 218 0.70 13.22 -6.85
C ASP A 218 1.38 13.59 -8.18
#